data_AF-A0A2V9EY89-F1
#
_entry.id   AF-A0A2V9EY89-F1
#
_cell.length_a   1.000
_cell.length_b   1.000
_cell.length_c   1.000
_cell.angle_alpha   90.00
_cell.angle_beta   90.00
_cell.angle_gamma   90.00
#
_symmetry.space_group_name_H-M   'P 1'
#
loop_
_entity.id
_entity.type
_entity.pdbx_description
1 polymer ?
#
loop_
_entity_poly.entity_id
_entity_poly.type
_entity_poly.pdbx_seq_one_letter_code
_entity_poly.pdbx_strand_id
1 'polypeptide(L)'
;MNCAVHSDVDAVGYCRNCGKAMCSTCVRPVRDVLYCEECLATIVGIPAPTPAVAAPPAGSPYQMPSSTLPPASPSSSRSSPVLAFFLGFLPGMGAFYNEQYGKGMIHLAIFLVLFITGIDGSMSGGAEAALWICVAGLWVYMPIEAYRTAKARQTGETVSDPLDSFTKERPIGPILLIGAGVLLLLHNFDWFPWYRISQFFWPAVLIGAGVLMMRNRLDRRS
;
A
#
# COMPACT_ATOMS: atom_id res chain seq x y z
N MET A 1 -9.74 -14.38 34.79
CA MET A 1 -8.38 -14.42 34.19
C MET A 1 -7.77 -13.06 34.38
N ASN A 2 -6.54 -13.00 34.87
CA ASN A 2 -6.07 -11.80 35.57
C ASN A 2 -5.48 -10.77 34.60
N CYS A 3 -5.46 -9.51 35.04
CA CYS A 3 -4.87 -8.43 34.27
C CYS A 3 -3.38 -8.67 34.05
N ALA A 4 -2.89 -8.35 32.85
CA ALA A 4 -1.48 -8.51 32.49
C ALA A 4 -0.53 -7.62 33.31
N VAL A 5 -1.04 -6.56 33.92
CA VAL A 5 -0.28 -5.63 34.78
C VAL A 5 -0.55 -5.88 36.26
N HIS A 6 -1.78 -6.24 36.61
CA HIS A 6 -2.21 -6.51 37.99
C HIS A 6 -2.65 -7.96 38.10
N SER A 7 -1.77 -8.83 38.61
CA SER A 7 -2.04 -10.26 38.81
C SER A 7 -3.20 -10.52 39.76
N ASP A 8 -3.54 -9.55 40.59
CA ASP A 8 -4.48 -9.72 41.71
C ASP A 8 -5.91 -9.28 41.35
N VAL A 9 -6.13 -8.81 40.11
CA VAL A 9 -7.42 -8.29 39.64
C VAL A 9 -7.85 -9.01 38.36
N ASP A 10 -9.12 -9.41 38.31
CA ASP A 10 -9.70 -10.01 37.11
C ASP A 10 -9.78 -9.02 35.94
N ALA A 11 -9.50 -9.52 34.74
CA ALA A 11 -9.59 -8.75 33.51
C ALA A 11 -11.06 -8.58 33.08
N VAL A 12 -11.39 -7.36 32.66
CA VAL A 12 -12.72 -7.00 32.14
C VAL A 12 -12.82 -7.10 30.63
N GLY A 13 -11.67 -7.22 29.94
CA GLY A 13 -11.63 -7.37 28.49
C GLY A 13 -10.20 -7.45 27.96
N TYR A 14 -10.07 -7.41 26.62
CA TYR A 14 -8.80 -7.56 25.91
C TYR A 14 -8.51 -6.36 25.02
N CYS A 15 -7.25 -5.98 24.94
CA CYS A 15 -6.80 -4.99 23.96
C CYS A 15 -6.99 -5.51 22.54
N ARG A 16 -7.69 -4.76 21.67
CA ARG A 16 -7.93 -5.17 20.28
C ARG A 16 -6.65 -5.27 19.43
N ASN A 17 -5.60 -4.55 19.80
CA ASN A 17 -4.35 -4.52 19.04
C ASN A 17 -3.38 -5.65 19.45
N CYS A 18 -3.21 -5.90 20.75
CA CYS A 18 -2.21 -6.85 21.26
C CYS A 18 -2.79 -8.08 21.96
N GLY A 19 -4.11 -8.13 22.17
CA GLY A 19 -4.79 -9.26 22.81
C GLY A 19 -4.54 -9.41 24.31
N LYS A 20 -3.85 -8.45 24.97
CA LYS A 20 -3.60 -8.55 26.43
C LYS A 20 -4.87 -8.33 27.24
N ALA A 21 -5.03 -9.15 28.28
CA ALA A 21 -6.08 -9.04 29.28
C ALA A 21 -5.86 -7.82 30.19
N MET A 22 -6.88 -6.98 30.35
CA MET A 22 -6.79 -5.72 31.12
C MET A 22 -7.93 -5.61 32.12
N CYS A 23 -7.64 -5.11 33.33
CA CYS A 23 -8.66 -4.70 34.29
C CYS A 23 -9.26 -3.34 33.93
N SER A 24 -10.32 -2.94 34.63
CA SER A 24 -11.03 -1.67 34.41
C SER A 24 -10.13 -0.43 34.55
N THR A 25 -9.04 -0.53 35.31
CA THR A 25 -8.07 0.57 35.51
C THR A 25 -7.05 0.67 34.38
N CYS A 26 -6.62 -0.46 33.82
CA CYS A 26 -5.57 -0.49 32.78
C CYS A 26 -6.12 -0.32 31.35
N VAL A 27 -7.43 -0.43 31.17
CA VAL A 27 -8.06 -0.36 29.86
C VAL A 27 -8.41 1.08 29.49
N ARG A 28 -8.18 1.44 28.22
CA ARG A 28 -8.57 2.73 27.63
C ARG A 28 -9.67 2.48 26.60
N PRO A 29 -10.96 2.73 26.94
CA PRO A 29 -12.05 2.57 25.99
C PRO A 29 -12.06 3.72 24.98
N VAL A 30 -12.16 3.38 23.70
CA VAL A 30 -12.36 4.32 22.60
C VAL A 30 -13.60 3.86 21.84
N ARG A 31 -14.75 4.47 22.14
CA ARG A 31 -16.09 3.98 21.75
C ARG A 31 -16.27 2.53 22.25
N ASP A 32 -16.59 1.60 21.36
CA ASP A 32 -16.85 0.19 21.69
C ASP A 32 -15.59 -0.69 21.68
N VAL A 33 -14.40 -0.08 21.66
CA VAL A 33 -13.12 -0.80 21.52
C VAL A 33 -12.19 -0.53 22.70
N LEU A 34 -11.61 -1.60 23.23
CA LEU A 34 -10.66 -1.54 24.35
C LEU A 34 -9.22 -1.58 23.85
N TYR A 35 -8.40 -0.64 24.33
CA TYR A 35 -6.96 -0.59 24.07
C TYR A 35 -6.16 -0.57 25.38
N CYS A 36 -4.93 -1.08 25.36
CA CYS A 36 -3.95 -0.84 26.43
C CYS A 36 -3.23 0.49 26.19
N GLU A 37 -2.64 1.05 27.23
CA GLU A 37 -1.96 2.36 27.18
C GLU A 37 -0.87 2.42 26.11
N GLU A 38 0.00 1.42 26.02
CA GLU A 38 1.08 1.42 25.03
C GLU A 38 0.56 1.34 23.59
N CYS A 39 -0.46 0.52 23.35
CA CYS A 39 -1.05 0.41 22.01
C CYS A 39 -1.75 1.70 21.61
N LEU A 40 -2.48 2.33 22.55
CA LEU A 40 -3.13 3.61 22.29
C LEU A 40 -2.09 4.72 22.05
N ALA A 41 -1.03 4.79 22.86
CA ALA A 41 0.06 5.74 22.70
C ALA A 41 0.74 5.60 21.32
N THR A 42 0.98 4.36 20.89
CA THR A 42 1.54 4.06 19.55
C THR A 42 0.60 4.55 18.44
N ILE A 43 -0.71 4.34 18.57
CA ILE A 43 -1.71 4.76 17.58
C ILE A 43 -1.84 6.29 17.51
N VAL A 44 -1.76 6.97 18.66
CA VAL A 44 -1.87 8.44 18.77
C VAL A 44 -0.52 9.13 18.45
N GLY A 45 0.56 8.37 18.24
CA GLY A 45 1.88 8.91 17.91
C GLY A 45 2.61 9.52 19.09
N ILE A 46 2.26 9.13 20.32
CA ILE A 46 2.97 9.54 21.53
C ILE A 46 4.13 8.55 21.73
N PRO A 47 5.40 9.00 21.65
CA PRO A 47 6.54 8.11 21.86
C PRO A 47 6.48 7.51 23.26
N ALA A 48 6.69 6.20 23.36
CA ALA A 48 6.76 5.53 24.66
C ALA A 48 7.83 6.21 25.53
N PRO A 49 7.58 6.39 26.84
CA PRO A 49 8.62 6.90 27.74
C PRO A 49 9.84 5.99 27.62
N THR A 50 11.01 6.59 27.36
CA THR A 50 12.30 5.90 27.48
C THR A 50 12.31 5.17 28.83
N PRO A 51 12.48 3.84 28.87
CA PRO A 51 12.53 3.14 30.14
C PRO A 51 13.66 3.77 30.95
N ALA A 52 13.30 4.38 32.08
CA ALA A 52 14.30 4.76 33.07
C ALA A 52 15.03 3.46 33.43
N VAL A 53 16.34 3.45 33.29
CA VAL A 53 17.20 2.36 33.73
C VAL A 53 16.96 2.22 35.23
N ALA A 54 16.07 1.30 35.60
CA ALA A 54 15.86 0.96 36.99
C ALA A 54 17.16 0.30 37.49
N ALA A 55 17.76 0.91 38.51
CA ALA A 55 18.83 0.28 39.26
C ALA A 55 18.34 -1.11 39.74
N PRO A 56 19.17 -2.16 39.65
CA PRO A 56 18.75 -3.51 39.99
C PRO A 56 18.35 -3.58 41.48
N PRO A 57 17.16 -4.08 41.84
CA PRO A 57 16.85 -4.38 43.22
C PRO A 57 17.75 -5.51 43.71
N ALA A 58 18.20 -5.39 44.96
CA ALA A 58 19.01 -6.39 45.65
C ALA A 58 18.34 -7.78 45.61
N GLY A 59 19.18 -8.81 45.42
CA GLY A 59 18.80 -10.16 45.01
C GLY A 59 17.74 -10.85 45.87
N SER A 60 16.83 -11.54 45.19
CA SER A 60 16.00 -12.61 45.75
C SER A 60 16.75 -13.94 45.63
N PRO A 61 16.80 -14.80 46.68
CA PRO A 61 17.59 -16.03 46.70
C PRO A 61 17.03 -17.19 45.85
N TYR A 62 15.95 -16.97 45.09
CA TYR A 62 15.43 -17.96 44.14
C TYR A 62 15.58 -17.45 42.70
N GLN A 63 16.79 -17.60 42.15
CA GLN A 63 17.09 -17.31 40.76
C GLN A 63 17.09 -18.61 39.96
N MET A 64 16.02 -18.86 39.21
CA MET A 64 16.04 -19.87 38.14
C MET A 64 17.05 -19.44 37.06
N PRO A 65 17.76 -20.38 36.41
CA PRO A 65 18.73 -20.04 35.38
C PRO A 65 18.03 -19.31 34.24
N SER A 66 18.39 -18.04 34.06
CA SER A 66 17.93 -17.19 32.98
C SER A 66 18.38 -17.78 31.66
N SER A 67 17.45 -18.39 30.92
CA SER A 67 17.60 -18.60 29.49
C SER A 67 17.79 -17.24 28.84
N THR A 68 19.00 -16.99 28.37
CA THR A 68 19.38 -15.82 27.56
C THR A 68 18.63 -15.88 26.22
N LEU A 69 17.35 -15.53 26.20
CA LEU A 69 16.73 -15.07 24.97
C LEU A 69 17.16 -13.61 24.78
N PRO A 70 17.69 -13.23 23.60
CA PRO A 70 18.02 -11.85 23.30
C PRO A 70 16.77 -10.97 23.49
N PRO A 71 16.91 -9.74 24.00
CA PRO A 71 15.80 -8.81 24.08
C PRO A 71 15.23 -8.62 22.68
N ALA A 72 13.94 -8.94 22.52
CA ALA A 72 13.19 -8.62 21.32
C ALA A 72 13.33 -7.11 21.09
N SER A 73 14.16 -6.75 20.12
CA SER A 73 14.34 -5.37 19.71
C SER A 73 12.98 -4.84 19.30
N PRO A 74 12.58 -3.62 19.71
CA PRO A 74 11.35 -3.02 19.21
C PRO A 74 11.52 -2.86 17.70
N SER A 75 10.90 -3.75 16.95
CA SER A 75 10.80 -3.67 15.49
C SER A 75 9.88 -2.50 15.14
N SER A 76 10.37 -1.29 15.37
CA SER A 76 10.15 -0.20 14.42
C SER A 76 10.75 -0.72 13.12
N SER A 77 9.92 -1.41 12.33
CA SER A 77 10.30 -1.90 11.01
C SER A 77 10.62 -0.68 10.17
N ARG A 78 11.87 -0.24 10.25
CA ARG A 78 12.47 0.69 9.29
C ARG A 78 12.46 -0.11 8.01
N SER A 79 11.42 0.09 7.19
CA SER A 79 11.27 -0.56 5.89
C SER A 79 12.60 -0.43 5.15
N SER A 80 13.23 -1.55 4.80
CA SER A 80 14.56 -1.52 4.22
C SER A 80 14.45 -1.13 2.74
N PRO A 81 15.02 0.00 2.30
CA PRO A 81 14.83 0.51 0.95
C PRO A 81 15.44 -0.41 -0.10
N VAL A 82 16.50 -1.12 0.28
CA VAL A 82 17.11 -2.16 -0.55
C VAL A 82 16.14 -3.32 -0.79
N LEU A 83 15.39 -3.74 0.23
CA LEU A 83 14.37 -4.79 0.05
C LEU A 83 13.22 -4.26 -0.81
N ALA A 84 12.77 -3.03 -0.59
CA ALA A 84 11.77 -2.38 -1.44
C ALA A 84 12.18 -2.33 -2.92
N PHE A 85 13.47 -2.09 -3.21
CA PHE A 85 14.03 -2.11 -4.57
C PHE A 85 13.90 -3.50 -5.22
N PHE A 86 14.34 -4.55 -4.53
CA PHE A 86 14.25 -5.91 -5.06
C PHE A 86 12.80 -6.38 -5.23
N LEU A 87 11.92 -6.00 -4.29
CA LEU A 87 10.48 -6.25 -4.43
C LEU A 87 9.86 -5.45 -5.58
N GLY A 88 10.43 -4.30 -5.95
CA GLY A 88 9.92 -3.49 -7.06
C GLY A 88 10.11 -4.10 -8.45
N PHE A 89 10.97 -5.11 -8.62
CA PHE A 89 11.06 -5.87 -9.88
C PHE A 89 9.82 -6.72 -10.14
N LEU A 90 9.10 -7.07 -9.07
CA LEU A 90 7.80 -7.70 -9.17
C LEU A 90 6.74 -6.60 -9.30
N PRO A 91 5.94 -6.58 -10.37
CA PRO A 91 4.97 -5.51 -10.63
C PRO A 91 4.08 -5.24 -9.42
N GLY A 92 4.12 -4.02 -8.89
CA GLY A 92 3.31 -3.58 -7.75
C GLY A 92 3.81 -4.00 -6.35
N MET A 93 4.66 -5.02 -6.21
CA MET A 93 5.10 -5.56 -4.90
C MET A 93 5.92 -4.56 -4.08
N GLY A 94 6.75 -3.74 -4.72
CA GLY A 94 7.49 -2.68 -4.04
C GLY A 94 6.60 -1.61 -3.39
N ALA A 95 5.43 -1.32 -3.99
CA ALA A 95 4.45 -0.40 -3.42
C ALA A 95 3.62 -1.05 -2.29
N PHE A 96 3.31 -2.34 -2.40
CA PHE A 96 2.69 -3.11 -1.30
C PHE A 96 3.59 -3.16 -0.06
N TYR A 97 4.91 -3.33 -0.24
CA TYR A 97 5.88 -3.26 0.85
C TYR A 97 5.91 -1.89 1.53
N ASN A 98 5.71 -0.84 0.76
CA ASN A 98 5.62 0.54 1.25
C ASN A 98 4.21 0.93 1.71
N GLU A 99 3.28 -0.03 1.85
CA GLU A 99 1.88 0.17 2.28
C GLU A 99 1.07 1.13 1.39
N GLN A 100 1.52 1.39 0.16
CA GLN A 100 0.83 2.20 -0.84
C GLN A 100 -0.02 1.32 -1.74
N TYR A 101 -1.12 0.76 -1.19
CA TYR A 101 -1.96 -0.22 -1.89
C TYR A 101 -2.57 0.32 -3.18
N GLY A 102 -2.95 1.61 -3.23
CA GLY A 102 -3.50 2.23 -4.44
C GLY A 102 -2.49 2.22 -5.59
N LYS A 103 -1.26 2.66 -5.32
CA LYS A 103 -0.17 2.63 -6.29
C LYS A 103 0.23 1.22 -6.71
N GLY A 104 0.27 0.27 -5.77
CA GLY A 104 0.59 -1.12 -6.08
C GLY A 104 -0.39 -1.74 -7.07
N MET A 105 -1.69 -1.50 -6.89
CA MET A 105 -2.71 -1.99 -7.82
C MET A 105 -2.63 -1.33 -9.20
N ILE A 106 -2.35 -0.02 -9.27
CA ILE A 106 -2.20 0.68 -10.56
C ILE A 106 -1.02 0.14 -11.35
N HIS A 107 0.15 -0.01 -10.70
CA HIS A 107 1.34 -0.57 -11.33
C HIS A 107 1.11 -2.00 -11.84
N LEU A 108 0.46 -2.84 -11.03
CA LEU A 108 0.10 -4.20 -11.42
C LEU A 108 -0.87 -4.20 -12.62
N ALA A 109 -1.92 -3.37 -12.58
CA ALA A 109 -2.91 -3.30 -13.65
C ALA A 109 -2.31 -2.80 -14.97
N ILE A 110 -1.54 -1.71 -14.95
CA ILE A 110 -0.88 -1.16 -16.15
C ILE A 110 0.09 -2.17 -16.74
N PHE A 111 0.94 -2.78 -15.90
CA PHE A 111 1.91 -3.77 -16.36
C PHE A 111 1.21 -4.99 -16.98
N LEU A 112 0.18 -5.53 -16.32
CA LEU A 112 -0.56 -6.68 -16.81
C LEU A 112 -1.26 -6.39 -18.15
N VAL A 113 -1.92 -5.22 -18.28
CA VAL A 113 -2.59 -4.83 -19.53
C VAL A 113 -1.58 -4.68 -20.67
N LEU A 114 -0.47 -3.98 -20.45
CA LEU A 114 0.56 -3.82 -21.48
C LEU A 114 1.18 -5.17 -21.85
N PHE A 115 1.53 -5.99 -20.88
CA PHE A 115 2.16 -7.29 -21.11
C PHE A 115 1.25 -8.26 -21.89
N ILE A 116 -0.05 -8.35 -21.53
CA ILE A 116 -1.02 -9.16 -22.26
C ILE A 116 -1.19 -8.64 -23.69
N THR A 117 -1.34 -7.32 -23.85
CA THR A 117 -1.51 -6.69 -25.18
C THR A 117 -0.30 -6.93 -26.08
N GLY A 118 0.90 -6.92 -25.51
CA GLY A 118 2.15 -7.18 -26.22
C GLY A 118 2.32 -8.64 -26.64
N ILE A 119 1.92 -9.60 -25.79
CA ILE A 119 2.03 -11.04 -26.10
C ILE A 119 0.98 -11.50 -27.10
N ASP A 120 -0.22 -10.93 -27.08
CA ASP A 120 -1.32 -11.30 -27.97
C ASP A 120 -1.04 -10.97 -29.45
N GLY A 121 0.02 -10.20 -29.74
CA GLY A 121 0.41 -9.87 -31.12
C GLY A 121 -0.60 -8.98 -31.85
N SER A 122 -1.53 -8.37 -31.11
CA SER A 122 -2.59 -7.49 -31.64
C SER A 122 -2.04 -6.22 -32.32
N MET A 123 -0.77 -5.89 -32.08
CA MET A 123 -0.05 -4.74 -32.64
C MET A 123 1.13 -5.24 -33.47
N SER A 124 1.41 -4.60 -34.60
CA SER A 124 2.55 -4.95 -35.46
C SER A 124 3.41 -3.72 -35.78
N GLY A 125 4.71 -3.94 -36.01
CA GLY A 125 5.65 -2.91 -36.41
C GLY A 125 6.03 -1.94 -35.29
N GLY A 126 6.06 -0.64 -35.57
CA GLY A 126 6.55 0.36 -34.61
C GLY A 126 5.75 0.48 -33.31
N ALA A 127 4.46 0.12 -33.33
CA ALA A 127 3.61 0.15 -32.14
C ALA A 127 3.96 -0.95 -31.13
N GLU A 128 4.34 -2.13 -31.62
CA GLU A 128 4.84 -3.24 -30.81
C GLU A 128 6.16 -2.84 -30.12
N ALA A 129 7.09 -2.26 -30.89
CA ALA A 129 8.36 -1.77 -30.35
C ALA A 129 8.17 -0.70 -29.27
N ALA A 130 7.27 0.27 -29.50
CA ALA A 130 6.93 1.29 -28.52
C ALA A 130 6.33 0.70 -27.23
N LEU A 131 5.47 -0.31 -27.36
CA LEU A 131 4.89 -1.02 -26.21
C LEU A 131 5.98 -1.70 -25.38
N TRP A 132 6.88 -2.46 -26.01
CA TRP A 132 7.97 -3.13 -25.30
C TRP A 132 8.95 -2.14 -24.65
N ILE A 133 9.19 -0.98 -25.27
CA ILE A 133 9.95 0.11 -24.65
C ILE A 133 9.24 0.63 -23.40
N CYS A 134 7.92 0.82 -23.43
CA CYS A 134 7.13 1.22 -22.27
C CYS A 134 7.17 0.17 -21.15
N VAL A 135 7.05 -1.12 -21.49
CA VAL A 135 7.14 -2.23 -20.52
C VAL A 135 8.53 -2.28 -19.88
N ALA A 136 9.60 -2.16 -20.67
CA ALA A 136 10.97 -2.10 -20.14
C ALA A 136 11.18 -0.87 -19.25
N GLY A 137 10.67 0.29 -19.66
CA GLY A 137 10.69 1.52 -18.87
C GLY A 137 9.99 1.36 -17.53
N LEU A 138 8.78 0.78 -17.52
CA LEU A 138 8.02 0.49 -16.29
C LEU A 138 8.75 -0.52 -15.40
N TRP A 139 9.33 -1.56 -15.98
CA TRP A 139 10.08 -2.59 -15.26
C TRP A 139 11.32 -2.03 -14.54
N VAL A 140 12.01 -1.05 -15.13
CA VAL A 140 13.15 -0.35 -14.49
C VAL A 140 12.68 0.74 -13.52
N TYR A 141 11.59 1.42 -13.85
CA TYR A 141 11.04 2.51 -13.04
C TYR A 141 10.49 2.02 -11.70
N MET A 142 9.77 0.89 -11.65
CA MET A 142 9.14 0.39 -10.42
C MET A 142 10.11 0.08 -9.26
N PRO A 143 11.27 -0.60 -9.48
CA PRO A 143 12.30 -0.75 -8.45
C PRO A 143 12.80 0.59 -7.91
N ILE A 144 13.03 1.57 -8.79
CA ILE A 144 13.55 2.89 -8.42
C ILE A 144 12.52 3.67 -7.62
N GLU A 145 11.24 3.65 -8.02
CA GLU A 145 10.15 4.26 -7.26
C GLU A 145 10.04 3.61 -5.87
N ALA A 146 10.02 2.27 -5.79
CA ALA A 146 9.91 1.56 -4.52
C ALA A 146 11.06 1.90 -3.55
N TYR A 147 12.30 2.01 -4.07
CA TYR A 147 13.46 2.46 -3.29
C TYR A 147 13.32 3.90 -2.79
N ARG A 148 12.94 4.83 -3.68
CA ARG A 148 12.78 6.26 -3.32
C ARG A 148 11.68 6.45 -2.27
N THR A 149 10.56 5.77 -2.43
CA THR A 149 9.44 5.80 -1.49
C THR A 149 9.83 5.21 -0.13
N ALA A 150 10.53 4.07 -0.11
CA ALA A 150 11.01 3.48 1.15
C ALA A 150 12.00 4.41 1.86
N LYS A 151 12.92 5.03 1.10
CA LYS A 151 13.90 5.98 1.66
C LYS A 151 13.23 7.23 2.24
N ALA A 152 12.22 7.79 1.56
CA ALA A 152 11.45 8.93 2.05
C ALA A 152 10.68 8.61 3.35
N ARG A 153 10.10 7.39 3.44
CA ARG A 153 9.46 6.91 4.68
C ARG A 153 10.45 6.74 5.83
N GLN A 154 11.66 6.25 5.56
CA GLN A 154 12.72 6.14 6.57
C GLN A 154 13.15 7.49 7.14
N THR A 155 13.11 8.55 6.34
CA THR A 155 13.47 9.91 6.78
C THR A 155 12.33 10.64 7.49
N GLY A 156 11.18 9.99 7.71
CA GLY A 156 10.03 10.58 8.38
C GLY A 156 9.25 11.57 7.51
N GLU A 157 9.54 11.62 6.20
CA GLU A 157 8.72 12.37 5.26
C GLU A 157 7.41 11.60 5.08
N THR A 158 6.30 12.19 5.51
CA THR A 158 4.97 11.67 5.20
C THR A 158 4.74 11.89 3.71
N VAL A 159 5.08 10.89 2.88
CA VAL A 159 4.72 10.87 1.47
C VAL A 159 3.21 10.73 1.38
N SER A 160 2.49 11.84 1.52
CA SER A 160 1.06 11.94 1.28
C SER A 160 0.84 11.87 -0.22
N ASP A 161 0.68 10.65 -0.74
CA ASP A 161 0.41 10.44 -2.15
C ASP A 161 -1.02 10.91 -2.49
N PRO A 162 -1.19 11.88 -3.41
CA PRO A 162 -2.53 12.37 -3.80
C PRO A 162 -3.43 11.26 -4.35
N LEU A 163 -2.83 10.20 -4.92
CA LEU A 163 -3.52 9.04 -5.46
C LEU A 163 -4.05 8.09 -4.38
N ASP A 164 -3.46 8.09 -3.18
CA ASP A 164 -3.91 7.26 -2.06
C ASP A 164 -5.19 7.84 -1.45
N SER A 165 -5.27 9.19 -1.34
CA SER A 165 -6.50 9.92 -1.01
C SER A 165 -7.61 9.64 -2.03
N PHE A 166 -7.26 9.66 -3.33
CA PHE A 166 -8.20 9.41 -4.42
C PHE A 166 -8.77 7.98 -4.43
N THR A 167 -7.93 6.99 -4.06
CA THR A 167 -8.33 5.57 -3.97
C THR A 167 -9.11 5.28 -2.68
N LYS A 168 -8.87 6.03 -1.60
CA LYS A 168 -9.61 5.90 -0.33
C LYS A 168 -11.03 6.46 -0.42
N GLU A 169 -11.24 7.50 -1.22
CA GLU A 169 -12.55 8.15 -1.42
C GLU A 169 -13.39 7.52 -2.53
N ARG A 170 -12.77 6.84 -3.51
CA ARG A 170 -13.49 6.13 -4.58
C ARG A 170 -12.91 4.74 -4.80
N PRO A 171 -13.73 3.67 -4.88
CA PRO A 171 -13.27 2.29 -5.07
C PRO A 171 -12.82 2.03 -6.51
N ILE A 172 -11.90 2.87 -7.01
CA ILE A 172 -11.39 2.86 -8.38
C ILE A 172 -10.65 1.55 -8.66
N GLY A 173 -9.94 1.00 -7.66
CA GLY A 173 -9.27 -0.29 -7.76
C GLY A 173 -10.22 -1.44 -8.09
N PRO A 174 -11.23 -1.71 -7.24
CA PRO A 174 -12.28 -2.69 -7.54
C PRO A 174 -13.02 -2.42 -8.85
N ILE A 175 -13.33 -1.15 -9.17
CA ILE A 175 -14.01 -0.78 -10.43
C ILE A 175 -13.13 -1.12 -11.64
N LEU A 176 -11.82 -0.86 -11.59
CA LEU A 176 -10.88 -1.23 -12.64
C LEU A 176 -10.75 -2.75 -12.76
N LEU A 177 -10.73 -3.47 -11.64
CA LEU A 177 -10.62 -4.93 -11.64
C LEU A 177 -11.89 -5.60 -12.21
N ILE A 178 -13.07 -5.10 -11.83
CA ILE A 178 -14.36 -5.53 -12.36
C ILE A 178 -14.45 -5.16 -13.84
N GLY A 179 -14.08 -3.92 -14.21
CA GLY A 179 -14.06 -3.47 -15.60
C GLY A 179 -13.14 -4.31 -16.48
N ALA A 180 -11.92 -4.59 -16.01
CA ALA A 180 -10.97 -5.45 -16.70
C ALA A 180 -11.49 -6.89 -16.83
N GLY A 181 -12.07 -7.45 -15.76
CA GLY A 181 -12.66 -8.80 -15.78
C GLY A 181 -13.86 -8.92 -16.72
N VAL A 182 -14.74 -7.92 -16.73
CA VAL A 182 -15.87 -7.82 -17.65
C VAL A 182 -15.36 -7.70 -19.09
N LEU A 183 -14.35 -6.87 -19.34
CA LEU A 183 -13.73 -6.72 -20.67
C LEU A 183 -13.14 -8.05 -21.18
N LEU A 184 -12.46 -8.80 -20.30
CA LEU A 184 -11.88 -10.12 -20.59
C LEU A 184 -12.97 -11.17 -20.90
N LEU A 185 -14.08 -11.14 -20.16
CA LEU A 185 -15.24 -11.98 -20.41
C LEU A 185 -15.86 -11.67 -21.77
N LEU A 186 -16.10 -10.39 -22.08
CA LEU A 186 -16.66 -9.99 -23.39
C LEU A 186 -15.73 -10.32 -24.56
N HIS A 187 -14.41 -10.25 -24.35
CA HIS A 187 -13.43 -10.69 -25.35
C HIS A 187 -13.51 -12.20 -25.62
N ASN A 188 -13.77 -13.01 -24.58
CA ASN A 188 -13.88 -14.47 -24.73
C ASN A 188 -15.15 -14.91 -25.48
N PHE A 189 -16.22 -14.12 -25.43
CA PHE A 189 -17.50 -14.44 -26.07
C PHE A 189 -17.58 -14.10 -27.56
N ASP A 190 -16.54 -13.48 -28.15
CA ASP A 190 -16.49 -13.01 -29.55
C ASP A 190 -17.72 -12.15 -29.95
N TRP A 191 -18.47 -11.66 -28.96
CA TRP A 191 -19.76 -10.97 -29.12
C TRP A 191 -19.56 -9.60 -29.78
N PHE A 192 -18.39 -9.00 -29.57
CA PHE A 192 -18.05 -7.67 -30.06
C PHE A 192 -16.77 -7.72 -30.91
N PRO A 193 -16.81 -7.34 -32.20
CA PRO A 193 -15.60 -7.18 -32.99
C PRO A 193 -14.84 -5.94 -32.50
N TRP A 194 -14.09 -6.13 -31.42
CA TRP A 194 -13.36 -5.09 -30.69
C TRP A 194 -12.37 -4.32 -31.57
N TYR A 195 -11.87 -4.98 -32.62
CA TYR A 195 -11.09 -4.38 -33.69
C TYR A 195 -11.77 -3.18 -34.36
N ARG A 196 -13.07 -3.27 -34.69
CA ARG A 196 -13.79 -2.19 -35.41
C ARG A 196 -14.14 -0.99 -34.52
N ILE A 197 -14.46 -1.25 -33.25
CA ILE A 197 -14.85 -0.18 -32.31
C ILE A 197 -13.63 0.57 -31.80
N SER A 198 -12.55 -0.14 -31.48
CA SER A 198 -11.26 0.46 -31.12
C SER A 198 -10.75 1.39 -32.23
N GLN A 199 -10.84 0.96 -33.49
CA GLN A 199 -10.45 1.77 -34.65
C GLN A 199 -11.26 3.06 -34.83
N PHE A 200 -12.53 3.10 -34.43
CA PHE A 200 -13.37 4.31 -34.55
C PHE A 200 -13.33 5.19 -33.32
N PHE A 201 -13.20 4.59 -32.14
CA PHE A 201 -13.24 5.30 -30.86
C PHE A 201 -12.04 6.23 -30.69
N TRP A 202 -10.82 5.75 -30.95
CA TRP A 202 -9.60 6.55 -30.79
C TRP A 202 -9.54 7.77 -31.73
N PRO A 203 -9.84 7.65 -33.04
CA PRO A 203 -9.94 8.80 -33.93
C PRO A 203 -11.03 9.78 -33.53
N ALA A 204 -12.22 9.31 -33.12
CA ALA A 204 -13.30 10.19 -32.68
C ALA A 204 -12.92 10.98 -31.42
N VAL A 205 -12.23 10.34 -30.46
CA VAL A 205 -11.71 10.99 -29.25
C VAL A 205 -10.64 12.02 -29.59
N LEU A 206 -9.70 11.71 -30.49
CA LEU A 206 -8.67 12.65 -30.94
C LEU A 206 -9.25 13.86 -31.69
N ILE A 207 -10.24 13.64 -32.55
CA ILE A 207 -10.97 14.71 -33.24
C ILE A 207 -11.69 15.59 -32.21
N GLY A 208 -12.40 14.99 -31.25
CA GLY A 208 -13.09 15.71 -30.17
C GLY A 208 -12.14 16.53 -29.31
N ALA A 209 -11.02 15.94 -28.89
CA ALA A 209 -9.98 16.62 -28.12
C ALA A 209 -9.36 17.79 -28.92
N GLY A 210 -9.09 17.59 -30.21
CA GLY A 210 -8.59 18.63 -31.11
C GLY A 210 -9.56 19.81 -31.26
N VAL A 211 -10.85 19.52 -31.46
CA VAL A 211 -11.91 20.55 -31.54
C VAL A 211 -12.04 21.32 -30.22
N LEU A 212 -11.97 20.62 -29.08
CA LEU A 212 -12.07 21.24 -27.77
C LEU A 212 -10.86 22.14 -27.47
N MET A 213 -9.66 21.69 -27.84
CA MET A 213 -8.45 22.50 -27.71
C MET A 213 -8.46 23.73 -28.62
N MET A 214 -9.05 23.61 -29.83
CA MET A 214 -9.24 24.74 -30.75
C MET A 214 -10.26 25.75 -30.22
N ARG A 215 -11.39 25.30 -29.66
CA ARG A 215 -12.39 26.17 -29.01
C ARG A 215 -11.78 26.92 -27.83
N ASN A 216 -11.10 26.20 -26.94
CA ASN A 216 -10.42 26.82 -25.80
C ASN A 216 -9.33 27.83 -26.23
N ARG A 217 -8.77 27.70 -27.43
CA ARG A 217 -7.79 28.64 -27.98
C ARG A 217 -8.44 29.87 -28.62
N LEU A 218 -9.63 29.72 -29.21
CA LEU A 218 -10.40 30.82 -29.80
C LEU A 218 -11.07 31.66 -28.72
N ASP A 219 -11.65 31.03 -27.69
CA ASP A 219 -12.28 31.71 -26.54
C ASP A 219 -11.26 32.54 -25.73
N ARG A 220 -9.97 32.21 -25.81
CA ARG A 220 -8.88 32.94 -25.14
C ARG A 220 -8.37 34.14 -25.94
N ARG A 221 -8.85 34.33 -27.17
CA ARG A 221 -8.47 35.43 -28.08
C ARG A 221 -9.55 36.48 -28.30
N SER A 222 -10.79 36.24 -27.85
CA SER A 222 -11.89 37.22 -27.75
C SER A 222 -11.92 37.86 -26.38
#